data_AF-A0A1L3MR29-F1
#
_entry.id   AF-A0A1L3MR29-F1
#
_cell.length_a   1.000
_cell.length_b   1.000
_cell.length_c   1.000
_cell.angle_alpha   90.00
_cell.angle_beta   90.00
_cell.angle_gamma   90.00
#
_symmetry.space_group_name_H-M   'P 1'
#
loop_
_entity.id
_entity.type
_entity.pdbx_description
1 polymer ?
#
loop_
_entity_poly.entity_id
_entity_poly.type
_entity_poly.pdbx_seq_one_letter_code
_entity_poly.pdbx_strand_id
1 'polypeptide(L)'
;MIPSLQESFLYIVAGCIIQVIGRMLSHFHRKIGIVLEIFIALVAVGVVFYLHSFVDGFIYLALLSTSYFAFQMLTIEQKKYKEVKGKLLTISTEKIILTRHSKRIVADVGISLFILSAGLIFLYVGPNESPLKYFILISLVSAGSEIYKRIYTFYDLQVFIDRENDRLYFLSRYQTREVDLHDCEFSQIESSADLLKLHPYLTLFTTNTDFTTSFTSTLRLSLPGETIYFTVENIQKWSVFFKQYDPANRKETIEVLPFYHVKNIKRLLSKLYFAATIKGVSAYSGVILLLYLLHAPPWVYILCVGGYWGINLWISDKVLKVAMDAKEIEDQELQILASTIFKKAKIKNVKLYETESAQYNGLATGMNIGRAMITLTSSTLTLPKQAIEGILAHEAIHVQKRDVLWMQIWKSIYVGFVILMVLLIQNYVDDIDTVKVPVFIGIWLMMILFPLSQSFVSQWMEVRADHKASELLPQKQEQMAKSLILLAEKHDYAMNKATSYSMVESEKTKQISSLERDSWIWRFIEFQFMAHPPMYWRIRTLKEIQDGWGRRIWMKWLIDRFKESVTK
;
A
#
# COMPACT_ATOMS: atom_id res chain seq x y z
N MET A 1 24.48 -3.31 22.48
CA MET A 1 25.54 -3.09 21.47
C MET A 1 24.96 -3.38 20.10
N ILE A 2 25.47 -2.74 19.06
CA ILE A 2 24.99 -2.90 17.69
C ILE A 2 25.55 -4.21 17.11
N PRO A 3 24.69 -5.21 16.76
CA PRO A 3 25.10 -6.42 16.04
C PRO A 3 26.11 -6.16 14.92
N SER A 4 27.10 -7.03 14.81
CA SER A 4 27.93 -7.06 13.61
C SER A 4 27.10 -7.43 12.38
N LEU A 5 27.55 -7.03 11.19
CA LEU A 5 26.91 -7.46 9.93
C LEU A 5 26.90 -8.99 9.78
N GLN A 6 27.94 -9.68 10.29
CA GLN A 6 28.04 -11.14 10.25
C GLN A 6 26.99 -11.80 11.14
N GLU A 7 26.83 -11.34 12.39
CA GLU A 7 25.78 -11.83 13.29
C GLU A 7 24.40 -11.52 12.71
N SER A 8 24.20 -10.32 12.20
CA SER A 8 22.93 -9.93 11.57
C SER A 8 22.57 -10.87 10.40
N PHE A 9 23.56 -11.23 9.57
CA PHE A 9 23.37 -12.18 8.48
C PHE A 9 23.02 -13.58 9.00
N LEU A 10 23.63 -14.05 10.09
CA LEU A 10 23.31 -15.33 10.70
C LEU A 10 21.82 -15.42 11.09
N TYR A 11 21.27 -14.39 11.73
CA TYR A 11 19.85 -14.37 12.12
C TYR A 11 18.89 -14.25 10.94
N ILE A 12 19.29 -13.55 9.87
CA ILE A 12 18.56 -13.54 8.60
C ILE A 12 18.50 -14.95 8.00
N VAL A 13 19.64 -15.64 7.94
CA VAL A 13 19.71 -17.02 7.42
C VAL A 13 18.89 -17.96 8.31
N ALA A 14 18.96 -17.81 9.63
CA ALA A 14 18.18 -18.61 10.57
C ALA A 14 16.66 -18.47 10.31
N GLY A 15 16.15 -17.25 10.14
CA GLY A 15 14.74 -17.03 9.83
C GLY A 15 14.30 -17.71 8.53
N CYS A 16 15.13 -17.65 7.48
CA CYS A 16 14.87 -18.38 6.23
C CYS A 16 14.88 -19.91 6.43
N ILE A 17 15.84 -20.45 7.19
CA ILE A 17 15.94 -21.89 7.47
C ILE A 17 14.70 -22.40 8.21
N ILE A 18 14.22 -21.65 9.21
CA ILE A 18 13.01 -22.00 9.96
C ILE A 18 11.84 -22.19 9.00
N GLN A 19 11.65 -21.24 8.07
CA GLN A 19 10.57 -21.32 7.09
C GLN A 19 10.74 -22.49 6.10
N VAL A 20 11.98 -22.80 5.69
CA VAL A 20 12.28 -23.95 4.80
C VAL A 20 11.98 -25.27 5.50
N ILE A 21 12.44 -25.44 6.75
CA ILE A 21 12.20 -26.65 7.54
C ILE A 21 10.70 -26.84 7.79
N GLY A 22 10.02 -25.79 8.25
CA GLY A 22 8.57 -25.82 8.47
C GLY A 22 7.79 -26.24 7.23
N ARG A 23 8.22 -25.77 6.06
CA ARG A 23 7.67 -26.18 4.77
C ARG A 23 7.96 -27.64 4.44
N MET A 24 9.20 -28.08 4.57
CA MET A 24 9.58 -29.47 4.29
C MET A 24 8.78 -30.44 5.16
N LEU A 25 8.63 -30.13 6.46
CA LEU A 25 7.84 -30.94 7.39
C LEU A 25 6.35 -30.92 7.05
N SER A 26 5.83 -29.74 6.69
CA SER A 26 4.43 -29.58 6.26
C SER A 26 4.10 -30.33 4.98
N HIS A 27 5.09 -30.67 4.17
CA HIS A 27 4.90 -31.51 2.97
C HIS A 27 4.53 -32.95 3.34
N PHE A 28 5.11 -33.51 4.41
CA PHE A 28 4.82 -34.86 4.88
C PHE A 28 3.49 -34.91 5.64
N HIS A 29 3.30 -34.03 6.62
CA HIS A 29 2.05 -33.92 7.37
C HIS A 29 1.78 -32.47 7.75
N ARG A 30 0.73 -31.87 7.17
CA ARG A 30 0.40 -30.45 7.35
C ARG A 30 0.30 -30.00 8.81
N LYS A 31 -0.46 -30.71 9.65
CA LYS A 31 -0.67 -30.31 11.06
C LYS A 31 0.63 -30.44 11.86
N ILE A 32 1.35 -31.55 11.71
CA ILE A 32 2.61 -31.81 12.41
C ILE A 32 3.68 -30.82 11.95
N GLY A 33 3.76 -30.53 10.66
CA GLY A 33 4.70 -29.56 10.11
C GLY A 33 4.49 -28.16 10.66
N ILE A 34 3.24 -27.68 10.75
CA ILE A 34 2.92 -26.38 11.35
C ILE A 34 3.31 -26.36 12.84
N VAL A 35 3.00 -27.42 13.59
CA VAL A 35 3.34 -27.50 15.02
C VAL A 35 4.86 -27.49 15.21
N LEU A 36 5.60 -28.25 14.41
CA LEU A 36 7.06 -28.29 14.46
C LEU A 36 7.68 -26.96 14.02
N GLU A 37 7.14 -26.30 13.01
CA GLU A 37 7.58 -24.97 12.58
C GLU A 37 7.42 -23.94 13.71
N ILE A 38 6.24 -23.91 14.35
CA ILE A 38 5.99 -23.05 15.51
C ILE A 38 6.96 -23.40 16.65
N PHE A 39 7.18 -24.69 16.92
CA PHE A 39 8.11 -25.12 17.95
C PHE A 39 9.55 -24.66 17.66
N ILE A 40 10.05 -24.86 16.44
CA ILE A 40 11.38 -24.42 16.02
C ILE A 40 11.49 -22.88 16.13
N ALA A 41 10.46 -22.15 15.71
CA ALA A 41 10.43 -20.70 15.84
C ALA A 41 10.49 -20.26 17.31
N LEU A 42 9.72 -20.89 18.21
CA LEU A 42 9.75 -20.60 19.64
C LEU A 42 11.10 -20.95 20.28
N VAL A 43 11.72 -22.07 19.89
CA VAL A 43 13.07 -22.44 20.32
C VAL A 43 14.07 -21.39 19.84
N ALA A 44 13.99 -20.95 18.58
CA ALA A 44 14.87 -19.91 18.05
C ALA A 44 14.72 -18.58 18.80
N VAL A 45 13.49 -18.19 19.15
CA VAL A 45 13.22 -17.04 20.03
C VAL A 45 13.88 -17.23 21.40
N GLY A 46 13.72 -18.41 22.01
CA GLY A 46 14.37 -18.75 23.27
C GLY A 46 15.90 -18.68 23.21
N VAL A 47 16.50 -19.18 22.12
CA VAL A 47 17.95 -19.12 21.87
C VAL A 47 18.42 -17.67 21.71
N VAL A 48 17.66 -16.81 21.02
CA VAL A 48 17.98 -15.38 20.90
C VAL A 48 18.10 -14.74 22.28
N PHE A 49 17.12 -14.94 23.16
CA PHE A 49 17.13 -14.35 24.51
C PHE A 49 18.02 -15.10 25.51
N TYR A 50 18.48 -16.30 25.20
CA TYR A 50 19.51 -17.00 25.96
C TYR A 50 20.91 -16.47 25.65
N LEU A 51 21.19 -16.18 24.37
CA LEU A 51 22.51 -15.70 23.92
C LEU A 51 22.70 -14.20 24.09
N HIS A 52 21.62 -13.42 24.07
CA HIS A 52 21.69 -11.96 24.06
C HIS A 52 20.97 -11.34 25.24
N SER A 53 21.41 -10.14 25.64
CA SER A 53 20.69 -9.32 26.61
C SER A 53 19.25 -9.09 26.14
N PHE A 54 18.32 -8.90 27.08
CA PHE A 54 16.90 -8.71 26.76
C PHE A 54 16.68 -7.66 25.66
N VAL A 55 17.35 -6.50 25.75
CA VAL A 55 17.21 -5.42 24.77
C VAL A 55 17.83 -5.78 23.42
N ASP A 56 19.03 -6.36 23.40
CA ASP A 56 19.71 -6.70 22.13
C ASP A 56 18.98 -7.87 21.42
N GLY A 57 18.39 -8.79 22.20
CA GLY A 57 17.58 -9.91 21.70
C GLY A 57 16.42 -9.47 20.80
N PHE A 58 15.80 -8.31 21.05
CA PHE A 58 14.75 -7.80 20.17
C PHE A 58 15.25 -7.39 18.78
N ILE A 59 16.49 -6.91 18.66
CA ILE A 59 17.09 -6.57 17.35
C ILE A 59 17.27 -7.84 16.53
N TYR A 60 17.84 -8.88 17.15
CA TYR A 60 18.04 -10.18 16.51
C TYR A 60 16.72 -10.88 16.18
N LEU A 61 15.73 -10.78 17.07
CA LEU A 61 14.38 -11.27 16.82
C LEU A 61 13.72 -10.54 15.66
N ALA A 62 13.91 -9.22 15.52
CA ALA A 62 13.38 -8.46 14.39
C ALA A 62 14.00 -8.91 13.06
N LEU A 63 15.32 -9.16 13.02
CA LEU A 63 16.00 -9.68 11.82
C LEU A 63 15.54 -11.10 11.47
N LEU A 64 15.44 -11.99 12.47
CA LEU A 64 14.96 -13.36 12.31
C LEU A 64 13.50 -13.40 11.82
N SER A 65 12.62 -12.61 12.44
CA SER A 65 11.21 -12.57 12.05
C SER A 65 11.00 -11.94 10.68
N THR A 66 11.70 -10.85 10.35
CA THR A 66 11.62 -10.21 9.03
C THR A 66 12.02 -11.17 7.92
N SER A 67 13.14 -11.88 8.09
CA SER A 67 13.62 -12.85 7.09
C SER A 67 12.71 -14.06 6.97
N TYR A 68 12.16 -14.55 8.08
CA TYR A 68 11.12 -15.58 8.08
C TYR A 68 9.90 -15.15 7.25
N PHE A 69 9.31 -13.97 7.54
CA PHE A 69 8.13 -13.48 6.82
C PHE A 69 8.43 -13.13 5.35
N ALA A 70 9.60 -12.55 5.06
CA ALA A 70 10.02 -12.27 3.69
C ALA A 70 10.14 -13.57 2.86
N PHE A 71 10.66 -14.64 3.46
CA PHE A 71 10.71 -15.95 2.82
C PHE A 71 9.32 -16.60 2.73
N GLN A 72 8.47 -16.44 3.75
CA GLN A 72 7.09 -16.92 3.72
C GLN A 72 6.35 -16.37 2.49
N MET A 73 6.51 -15.08 2.18
CA MET A 73 5.89 -14.44 1.01
C MET A 73 6.29 -15.08 -0.33
N LEU A 74 7.50 -15.65 -0.44
CA LEU A 74 7.94 -16.40 -1.63
C LEU A 74 7.27 -17.77 -1.76
N THR A 75 6.61 -18.24 -0.71
CA THR A 75 6.13 -19.61 -0.59
C THR A 75 4.61 -19.73 -0.59
N ILE A 76 3.88 -18.64 -0.26
CA ILE A 76 2.41 -18.61 -0.11
C ILE A 76 1.68 -19.16 -1.36
N GLU A 77 2.14 -18.77 -2.55
CA GLU A 77 1.46 -19.04 -3.83
C GLU A 77 1.58 -20.51 -4.31
N GLN A 78 2.41 -21.34 -3.66
CA GLN A 78 2.64 -22.70 -4.14
C GLN A 78 1.43 -23.64 -4.08
N LYS A 79 0.52 -23.43 -3.13
CA LYS A 79 -0.71 -24.26 -3.06
C LYS A 79 -1.57 -24.00 -4.29
N LYS A 80 -1.83 -22.72 -4.59
CA LYS A 80 -2.58 -22.29 -5.76
C LYS A 80 -1.91 -22.74 -7.05
N TYR A 81 -0.58 -22.60 -7.15
CA TYR A 81 0.20 -23.11 -8.28
C TYR A 81 -0.04 -24.61 -8.53
N LYS A 82 0.03 -25.45 -7.48
CA LYS A 82 -0.19 -26.90 -7.62
C LYS A 82 -1.63 -27.24 -8.02
N GLU A 83 -2.61 -26.55 -7.44
CA GLU A 83 -4.03 -26.73 -7.78
C GLU A 83 -4.30 -26.37 -9.25
N VAL A 84 -3.90 -25.18 -9.69
CA VAL A 84 -4.10 -24.72 -11.07
C VAL A 84 -3.35 -25.60 -12.04
N LYS A 85 -2.09 -25.96 -11.74
CA LYS A 85 -1.33 -26.91 -12.57
C LYS A 85 -2.02 -28.27 -12.69
N GLY A 86 -2.66 -28.75 -11.62
CA GLY A 86 -3.47 -29.96 -11.66
C GLY A 86 -4.69 -29.84 -12.58
N LYS A 87 -5.43 -28.72 -12.48
CA LYS A 87 -6.59 -28.43 -13.35
C LYS A 87 -6.20 -28.36 -14.83
N LEU A 88 -5.06 -27.75 -15.15
CA LEU A 88 -4.56 -27.62 -16.53
C LEU A 88 -4.22 -28.96 -17.20
N LEU A 89 -4.04 -30.05 -16.44
CA LEU A 89 -3.82 -31.39 -17.00
C LEU A 89 -5.13 -32.09 -17.40
N THR A 90 -6.25 -31.69 -16.83
CA THR A 90 -7.56 -32.32 -17.04
C THR A 90 -8.43 -31.58 -18.04
N ILE A 91 -8.19 -30.28 -18.22
CA ILE A 91 -9.01 -29.39 -19.04
C ILE A 91 -8.31 -29.12 -20.38
N SER A 92 -9.09 -29.04 -21.46
CA SER A 92 -8.59 -28.60 -22.76
C SER A 92 -8.25 -27.10 -22.69
N THR A 93 -6.96 -26.77 -22.76
CA THR A 93 -6.50 -25.37 -22.68
C THR A 93 -5.58 -25.00 -23.84
N GLU A 94 -5.73 -23.77 -24.35
CA GLU A 94 -4.82 -23.19 -25.32
C GLU A 94 -3.75 -22.39 -24.58
N LYS A 95 -2.47 -22.66 -24.85
CA LYS A 95 -1.36 -21.90 -24.26
C LYS A 95 -1.16 -20.60 -25.03
N ILE A 96 -1.17 -19.47 -24.32
CA ILE A 96 -0.81 -18.17 -24.88
C ILE A 96 0.70 -18.03 -24.87
N ILE A 97 1.30 -17.84 -26.05
CA ILE A 97 2.74 -17.65 -26.18
C ILE A 97 3.10 -16.21 -25.79
N LEU A 98 4.14 -16.05 -24.97
CA LEU A 98 4.59 -14.77 -24.44
C LEU A 98 5.91 -14.36 -25.10
N THR A 99 6.02 -13.09 -25.51
CA THR A 99 7.25 -12.51 -26.06
C THR A 99 8.21 -12.13 -24.94
N ARG A 100 9.40 -12.73 -24.90
CA ARG A 100 10.36 -12.59 -23.79
C ARG A 100 11.64 -11.87 -24.20
N HIS A 101 11.95 -10.76 -23.55
CA HIS A 101 13.19 -10.01 -23.75
C HIS A 101 13.85 -9.66 -22.42
N SER A 102 15.12 -10.04 -22.26
CA SER A 102 15.90 -9.80 -21.03
C SER A 102 15.99 -8.33 -20.63
N LYS A 103 15.92 -7.41 -21.61
CA LYS A 103 15.84 -5.96 -21.35
C LYS A 103 14.75 -5.59 -20.35
N ARG A 104 13.62 -6.31 -20.35
CA ARG A 104 12.48 -6.03 -19.45
C ARG A 104 12.81 -6.29 -17.98
N ILE A 105 13.47 -7.41 -17.68
CA ILE A 105 13.84 -7.77 -16.30
C ILE A 105 15.09 -7.00 -15.83
N VAL A 106 16.04 -6.72 -16.74
CA VAL A 106 17.19 -5.86 -16.44
C VAL A 106 16.75 -4.47 -16.00
N ALA A 107 15.69 -3.92 -16.63
CA ALA A 107 15.14 -2.62 -16.23
C ALA A 107 14.50 -2.63 -14.83
N ASP A 108 13.73 -3.68 -14.48
CA ASP A 108 13.14 -3.81 -13.13
C ASP A 108 14.21 -3.89 -12.04
N VAL A 109 15.19 -4.78 -12.24
CA VAL A 109 16.29 -4.96 -11.30
C VAL A 109 17.12 -3.68 -11.20
N GLY A 110 17.38 -3.00 -12.32
CA GLY A 110 18.10 -1.74 -12.35
C GLY A 110 17.43 -0.63 -11.56
N ILE A 111 16.10 -0.44 -11.72
CA ILE A 111 15.33 0.55 -10.94
C ILE A 111 15.37 0.21 -9.45
N SER A 112 15.17 -1.06 -9.10
CA SER A 112 15.19 -1.52 -7.71
C SER A 112 16.56 -1.27 -7.05
N LEU A 113 17.65 -1.65 -7.71
CA LEU A 113 19.01 -1.42 -7.21
C LEU A 113 19.33 0.07 -7.08
N PHE A 114 18.87 0.90 -8.02
CA PHE A 114 19.06 2.35 -7.94
C PHE A 114 18.37 2.94 -6.69
N ILE A 115 17.12 2.56 -6.42
CA ILE A 115 16.37 3.06 -5.25
C ILE A 115 17.01 2.61 -3.93
N LEU A 116 17.55 1.38 -3.89
CA LEU A 116 18.19 0.80 -2.71
C LEU A 116 19.65 1.28 -2.51
N SER A 117 20.28 1.87 -3.53
CA SER A 117 21.70 2.23 -3.53
C SER A 117 22.11 3.12 -2.35
N ALA A 118 21.33 4.16 -2.02
CA ALA A 118 21.62 5.04 -0.90
C ALA A 118 21.59 4.30 0.45
N GLY A 119 20.69 3.33 0.60
CA GLY A 119 20.66 2.46 1.78
C GLY A 119 21.90 1.57 1.86
N LEU A 120 22.29 0.95 0.74
CA LEU A 120 23.49 0.11 0.65
C LEU A 120 24.77 0.91 0.99
N ILE A 121 24.88 2.14 0.46
CA ILE A 121 26.00 3.05 0.75
C ILE A 121 26.00 3.43 2.24
N PHE A 122 24.83 3.72 2.83
CA PHE A 122 24.71 4.02 4.26
C PHE A 122 25.16 2.85 5.14
N LEU A 123 24.85 1.61 4.78
CA LEU A 123 25.33 0.45 5.53
C LEU A 123 26.86 0.38 5.58
N TYR A 124 27.51 0.70 4.46
CA TYR A 124 28.96 0.64 4.32
C TYR A 124 29.69 1.83 4.96
N VAL A 125 29.25 3.06 4.65
CA VAL A 125 29.95 4.31 5.02
C VAL A 125 29.37 4.96 6.28
N GLY A 126 28.10 4.68 6.61
CA GLY A 126 27.42 5.34 7.72
C GLY A 126 28.02 4.99 9.08
N PRO A 127 27.69 5.78 10.13
CA PRO A 127 28.21 5.59 11.48
C PRO A 127 27.93 4.16 11.97
N ASN A 128 28.94 3.49 12.52
CA ASN A 128 28.80 2.12 13.02
C ASN A 128 27.69 2.02 14.07
N GLU A 129 27.63 2.99 14.98
CA GLU A 129 26.64 3.03 16.05
C GLU A 129 25.25 3.56 15.61
N SER A 130 24.95 3.61 14.31
CA SER A 130 23.67 4.15 13.83
C SER A 130 22.55 3.08 13.83
N PRO A 131 21.43 3.30 14.55
CA PRO A 131 20.26 2.42 14.50
C PRO A 131 19.64 2.30 13.10
N LEU A 132 19.90 3.28 12.22
CA LEU A 132 19.39 3.32 10.86
C LEU A 132 19.91 2.16 10.00
N LYS A 133 21.10 1.63 10.31
CA LYS A 133 21.63 0.45 9.62
C LYS A 133 20.69 -0.76 9.73
N TYR A 134 20.01 -0.96 10.86
CA TYR A 134 19.07 -2.06 11.04
C TYR A 134 17.79 -1.90 10.23
N PHE A 135 17.21 -0.70 10.25
CA PHE A 135 16.02 -0.41 9.45
C PHE A 135 16.30 -0.61 7.96
N ILE A 136 17.48 -0.20 7.50
CA ILE A 136 17.92 -0.42 6.12
C ILE A 136 18.10 -1.92 5.85
N LEU A 137 18.76 -2.66 6.74
CA LEU A 137 18.96 -4.10 6.58
C LEU A 137 17.65 -4.88 6.49
N ILE A 138 16.71 -4.61 7.40
CA ILE A 138 15.34 -5.16 7.40
C ILE A 138 14.64 -4.83 6.08
N SER A 139 14.75 -3.57 5.63
CA SER A 139 14.14 -3.13 4.36
C SER A 139 14.75 -3.83 3.14
N LEU A 140 16.07 -4.09 3.15
CA LEU A 140 16.77 -4.80 2.08
C LEU A 140 16.39 -6.27 1.99
N VAL A 141 16.14 -6.94 3.12
CA VAL A 141 15.64 -8.33 3.13
C VAL A 141 14.28 -8.41 2.44
N SER A 142 13.34 -7.54 2.80
CA SER A 142 12.02 -7.47 2.17
C SER A 142 12.09 -7.04 0.70
N ALA A 143 13.00 -6.11 0.36
CA ALA A 143 13.21 -5.71 -1.03
C ALA A 143 13.79 -6.85 -1.88
N GLY A 144 14.73 -7.61 -1.31
CA GLY A 144 15.35 -8.77 -1.95
C GLY A 144 14.34 -9.86 -2.28
N SER A 145 13.37 -10.13 -1.38
CA SER A 145 12.31 -11.12 -1.66
C SER A 145 11.39 -10.67 -2.80
N GLU A 146 11.02 -9.39 -2.88
CA GLU A 146 10.21 -8.88 -4.00
C GLU A 146 10.95 -8.89 -5.34
N ILE A 147 12.23 -8.52 -5.36
CA ILE A 147 13.08 -8.62 -6.57
C ILE A 147 13.19 -10.09 -7.00
N TYR A 148 13.44 -10.99 -6.05
CA TYR A 148 13.50 -12.43 -6.31
C TYR A 148 12.18 -12.92 -6.91
N LYS A 149 11.03 -12.60 -6.28
CA LYS A 149 9.69 -12.93 -6.77
C LYS A 149 9.52 -12.48 -8.22
N ARG A 150 9.85 -11.22 -8.52
CA ARG A 150 9.74 -10.64 -9.86
C ARG A 150 10.62 -11.35 -10.90
N ILE A 151 11.88 -11.64 -10.57
CA ILE A 151 12.81 -12.35 -11.48
C ILE A 151 12.28 -13.74 -11.83
N TYR A 152 11.83 -14.50 -10.84
CA TYR A 152 11.37 -15.86 -11.11
C TYR A 152 10.00 -15.90 -11.80
N THR A 153 9.06 -15.03 -11.40
CA THR A 153 7.80 -14.86 -12.13
C THR A 153 8.08 -14.51 -13.58
N PHE A 154 9.06 -13.63 -13.87
CA PHE A 154 9.45 -13.38 -15.24
C PHE A 154 9.79 -14.69 -15.94
N TYR A 155 10.74 -15.50 -15.46
CA TYR A 155 11.18 -16.70 -16.20
C TYR A 155 10.16 -17.85 -16.27
N ASP A 156 9.38 -18.09 -15.22
CA ASP A 156 8.52 -19.28 -15.12
C ASP A 156 7.06 -19.05 -15.53
N LEU A 157 6.65 -17.79 -15.78
CA LEU A 157 5.29 -17.44 -16.16
C LEU A 157 4.85 -18.15 -17.44
N GLN A 158 3.68 -18.77 -17.34
CA GLN A 158 2.93 -19.35 -18.46
C GLN A 158 1.49 -18.88 -18.38
N VAL A 159 0.87 -18.61 -19.53
CA VAL A 159 -0.53 -18.18 -19.60
C VAL A 159 -1.31 -19.18 -20.42
N PHE A 160 -2.45 -19.62 -19.88
CA PHE A 160 -3.34 -20.59 -20.51
C PHE A 160 -4.76 -20.03 -20.54
N ILE A 161 -5.48 -20.34 -21.60
CA ILE A 161 -6.88 -20.01 -21.74
C ILE A 161 -7.71 -21.27 -21.91
N ASP A 162 -8.80 -21.33 -21.16
CA ASP A 162 -9.85 -22.32 -21.29
C ASP A 162 -11.05 -21.62 -21.93
N ARG A 163 -11.35 -22.01 -23.17
CA ARG A 163 -12.45 -21.44 -23.96
C ARG A 163 -13.80 -22.08 -23.65
N GLU A 164 -13.82 -23.25 -23.01
CA GLU A 164 -15.07 -23.93 -22.68
C GLU A 164 -15.69 -23.35 -21.41
N ASN A 165 -14.86 -22.99 -20.43
CA ASN A 165 -15.30 -22.42 -19.16
C ASN A 165 -15.01 -20.92 -19.02
N ASP A 166 -14.56 -20.26 -20.10
CA ASP A 166 -14.23 -18.84 -20.13
C ASP A 166 -13.26 -18.41 -19.00
N ARG A 167 -12.15 -19.16 -18.84
CA ARG A 167 -11.14 -18.90 -17.79
C ARG A 167 -9.76 -18.59 -18.35
N LEU A 168 -9.07 -17.69 -17.67
CA LEU A 168 -7.69 -17.30 -17.93
C LEU A 168 -6.81 -17.66 -16.73
N TYR A 169 -5.72 -18.40 -17.00
CA TYR A 169 -4.80 -18.87 -15.98
C TYR A 169 -3.42 -18.26 -16.19
N PHE A 170 -2.93 -17.56 -15.17
CA PHE A 170 -1.52 -17.14 -15.07
C PHE A 170 -0.83 -18.10 -14.12
N LEU A 171 0.12 -18.87 -14.63
CA LEU A 171 0.81 -19.91 -13.87
C LEU A 171 2.28 -19.52 -13.66
N SER A 172 2.63 -19.23 -12.42
CA SER A 172 4.01 -19.05 -11.93
C SER A 172 4.09 -19.58 -10.50
N ARG A 173 5.24 -20.14 -10.10
CA ARG A 173 5.44 -20.66 -8.74
C ARG A 173 5.29 -19.59 -7.66
N TYR A 174 5.46 -18.33 -8.04
CA TYR A 174 5.50 -17.19 -7.14
C TYR A 174 4.32 -16.23 -7.29
N GLN A 175 3.55 -16.36 -8.38
CA GLN A 175 2.37 -15.54 -8.59
C GLN A 175 1.40 -16.27 -9.52
N THR A 176 0.41 -16.96 -8.95
CA THR A 176 -0.61 -17.66 -9.75
C THR A 176 -1.92 -16.87 -9.69
N ARG A 177 -2.61 -16.78 -10.83
CA ARG A 177 -3.97 -16.22 -10.92
C ARG A 177 -4.88 -17.14 -11.72
N GLU A 178 -6.08 -17.34 -11.22
CA GLU A 178 -7.20 -17.96 -11.95
C GLU A 178 -8.29 -16.90 -12.08
N VAL A 179 -8.52 -16.43 -13.30
CA VAL A 179 -9.41 -15.31 -13.62
C VAL A 179 -10.59 -15.82 -14.44
N ASP A 180 -11.79 -15.41 -14.06
CA ASP A 180 -13.00 -15.59 -14.85
C ASP A 180 -13.08 -14.46 -15.88
N LEU A 181 -13.24 -14.78 -17.17
CA LEU A 181 -13.27 -13.76 -18.23
C LEU A 181 -14.51 -12.87 -18.14
N HIS A 182 -15.61 -13.34 -17.52
CA HIS A 182 -16.78 -12.50 -17.26
C HIS A 182 -16.54 -11.42 -16.20
N ASP A 183 -15.47 -11.54 -15.41
CA ASP A 183 -15.04 -10.47 -14.51
C ASP A 183 -14.30 -9.35 -15.27
N CYS A 184 -14.06 -9.46 -16.58
CA CYS A 184 -13.41 -8.42 -17.36
C CYS A 184 -14.27 -7.14 -17.42
N GLU A 185 -13.81 -6.06 -16.79
CA GLU A 185 -14.47 -4.76 -16.85
C GLU A 185 -14.15 -4.03 -18.17
N PHE A 186 -12.91 -4.16 -18.65
CA PHE A 186 -12.49 -3.73 -19.98
C PHE A 186 -11.14 -4.32 -20.37
N SER A 187 -10.87 -4.34 -21.68
CA SER A 187 -9.60 -4.77 -22.26
C SER A 187 -9.01 -3.68 -23.15
N GLN A 188 -7.71 -3.44 -23.05
CA GLN A 188 -7.02 -2.42 -23.84
C GLN A 188 -5.63 -2.88 -24.28
N ILE A 189 -5.13 -2.29 -25.37
CA ILE A 189 -3.76 -2.50 -25.83
C ILE A 189 -2.94 -1.26 -25.45
N GLU A 190 -1.78 -1.50 -24.85
CA GLU A 190 -0.73 -0.49 -24.68
C GLU A 190 0.40 -0.77 -25.68
N SER A 191 0.97 0.27 -26.32
CA SER A 191 1.99 0.07 -27.36
C SER A 191 3.29 -0.58 -26.85
N SER A 192 3.59 -0.42 -25.56
CA SER A 192 4.73 -1.01 -24.84
C SER A 192 4.38 -1.15 -23.35
N ALA A 193 5.09 -2.00 -22.61
CA ALA A 193 4.99 -2.06 -21.16
C ALA A 193 5.50 -0.75 -20.50
N ASP A 194 4.67 -0.11 -19.67
CA ASP A 194 5.04 1.12 -18.94
C ASP A 194 5.61 0.81 -17.54
N LEU A 195 6.95 0.82 -17.42
CA LEU A 195 7.64 0.59 -16.13
C LEU A 195 7.22 1.56 -15.04
N LEU A 196 6.93 2.82 -15.39
CA LEU A 196 6.61 3.87 -14.41
C LEU A 196 5.24 3.62 -13.74
N LYS A 197 4.42 2.77 -14.36
CA LYS A 197 3.09 2.37 -13.92
C LYS A 197 3.05 0.95 -13.33
N LEU A 198 4.03 0.12 -13.65
CA LEU A 198 4.07 -1.29 -13.25
C LEU A 198 5.05 -1.56 -12.10
N HIS A 199 6.14 -0.80 -11.99
CA HIS A 199 7.18 -1.09 -11.00
C HIS A 199 6.71 -0.77 -9.56
N PRO A 200 6.75 -1.71 -8.59
CA PRO A 200 6.17 -1.52 -7.24
C PRO A 200 6.69 -0.29 -6.46
N TYR A 201 7.97 0.05 -6.63
CA TYR A 201 8.54 1.25 -6.02
C TYR A 201 8.14 2.58 -6.66
N LEU A 202 7.62 2.58 -7.90
CA LEU A 202 7.27 3.78 -8.66
C LEU A 202 5.76 4.05 -8.72
N THR A 203 4.94 3.11 -8.26
CA THR A 203 3.48 3.22 -8.25
C THR A 203 2.96 3.82 -6.95
N LEU A 204 1.74 4.34 -6.96
CA LEU A 204 1.03 4.77 -5.75
C LEU A 204 -0.47 4.56 -5.97
N PHE A 205 -1.15 3.89 -5.04
CA PHE A 205 -2.59 3.58 -5.11
C PHE A 205 -3.04 2.79 -6.35
N THR A 206 -2.14 2.05 -6.99
CA THR A 206 -2.46 1.16 -8.12
C THR A 206 -2.43 -0.30 -7.68
N THR A 207 -3.44 -1.07 -8.07
CA THR A 207 -3.45 -2.54 -7.96
C THR A 207 -3.07 -3.20 -9.29
N ASN A 208 -1.98 -2.71 -9.87
CA ASN A 208 -1.46 -3.24 -11.13
C ASN A 208 -0.65 -4.50 -10.85
N THR A 209 -1.01 -5.59 -11.53
CA THR A 209 -0.25 -6.83 -11.55
C THR A 209 0.51 -6.96 -12.86
N ASP A 210 1.82 -7.08 -12.72
CA ASP A 210 2.76 -7.10 -13.82
C ASP A 210 3.16 -8.53 -14.18
N PHE A 211 2.64 -9.01 -15.31
CA PHE A 211 3.03 -10.24 -16.00
C PHE A 211 3.68 -9.94 -17.36
N THR A 212 4.19 -8.73 -17.55
CA THR A 212 4.88 -8.34 -18.80
C THR A 212 6.28 -8.96 -18.87
N THR A 213 6.64 -9.49 -20.04
CA THR A 213 7.91 -10.19 -20.26
C THR A 213 8.79 -9.56 -21.37
N SER A 214 8.34 -8.47 -21.96
CA SER A 214 9.09 -7.67 -22.94
C SER A 214 8.57 -6.22 -22.97
N PHE A 215 9.16 -5.37 -23.83
CA PHE A 215 8.68 -4.02 -24.14
C PHE A 215 7.86 -3.97 -25.44
N THR A 216 7.31 -5.11 -25.88
CA THR A 216 6.36 -5.12 -27.00
C THR A 216 4.98 -4.66 -26.52
N SER A 217 4.03 -4.59 -27.46
CA SER A 217 2.65 -4.29 -27.13
C SER A 217 2.13 -5.20 -26.03
N THR A 218 1.44 -4.59 -25.07
CA THR A 218 1.01 -5.20 -23.83
C THR A 218 -0.51 -5.21 -23.80
N LEU A 219 -1.09 -6.35 -23.43
CA LEU A 219 -2.51 -6.42 -23.15
C LEU A 219 -2.75 -6.01 -21.70
N ARG A 220 -3.70 -5.10 -21.52
CA ARG A 220 -4.21 -4.64 -20.23
C ARG A 220 -5.62 -5.19 -20.05
N LEU A 221 -5.84 -5.93 -18.96
CA LEU A 221 -7.14 -6.43 -18.54
C LEU A 221 -7.51 -5.82 -17.19
N SER A 222 -8.61 -5.06 -17.14
CA SER A 222 -9.15 -4.56 -15.88
C SER A 222 -10.11 -5.55 -15.28
N LEU A 223 -9.87 -5.93 -14.03
CA LEU A 223 -10.70 -6.82 -13.24
C LEU A 223 -11.14 -6.09 -11.96
N PRO A 224 -12.20 -6.56 -11.28
CA PRO A 224 -12.59 -6.06 -9.98
C PRO A 224 -11.41 -6.10 -8.99
N GLY A 225 -10.91 -4.93 -8.63
CA GLY A 225 -9.86 -4.76 -7.61
C GLY A 225 -8.41 -4.92 -8.09
N GLU A 226 -8.17 -5.38 -9.32
CA GLU A 226 -6.82 -5.61 -9.86
C GLU A 226 -6.79 -5.33 -11.37
N THR A 227 -5.70 -4.75 -11.89
CA THR A 227 -5.50 -4.63 -13.35
C THR A 227 -4.27 -5.42 -13.76
N ILE A 228 -4.44 -6.36 -14.69
CA ILE A 228 -3.38 -7.27 -15.12
C ILE A 228 -2.77 -6.80 -16.44
N TYR A 229 -1.44 -6.81 -16.51
CA TYR A 229 -0.66 -6.43 -17.68
C TYR A 229 0.21 -7.59 -18.12
N PHE A 230 0.12 -8.01 -19.39
CA PHE A 230 0.96 -9.10 -19.91
C PHE A 230 1.24 -8.94 -21.39
N THR A 231 2.40 -9.46 -21.82
CA THR A 231 2.88 -9.37 -23.20
C THR A 231 2.61 -10.68 -23.92
N VAL A 232 1.91 -10.64 -25.04
CA VAL A 232 1.57 -11.82 -25.85
C VAL A 232 2.19 -11.73 -27.23
N GLU A 233 2.45 -12.89 -27.83
CA GLU A 233 2.73 -12.99 -29.25
C GLU A 233 1.42 -12.84 -30.04
N ASN A 234 1.47 -12.10 -31.16
CA ASN A 234 0.30 -11.79 -32.00
C ASN A 234 -0.85 -11.09 -31.22
N ILE A 235 -0.58 -9.86 -30.75
CA ILE A 235 -1.49 -9.06 -29.93
C ILE A 235 -2.87 -8.84 -30.58
N GLN A 236 -2.94 -8.76 -31.92
CA GLN A 236 -4.19 -8.52 -32.63
C GLN A 236 -5.18 -9.66 -32.43
N LYS A 237 -4.74 -10.92 -32.54
CA LYS A 237 -5.57 -12.11 -32.30
C LYS A 237 -6.20 -12.04 -30.91
N TRP A 238 -5.36 -11.83 -29.90
CA TRP A 238 -5.82 -11.82 -28.51
C TRP A 238 -6.68 -10.60 -28.19
N SER A 239 -6.39 -9.43 -28.76
CA SER A 239 -7.23 -8.24 -28.55
C SER A 239 -8.65 -8.44 -29.07
N VAL A 240 -8.82 -9.12 -30.21
CA VAL A 240 -10.15 -9.41 -30.77
C VAL A 240 -10.88 -10.40 -29.86
N PHE A 241 -10.16 -11.40 -29.35
CA PHE A 241 -10.72 -12.37 -28.40
C PHE A 241 -11.20 -11.70 -27.11
N PHE A 242 -10.35 -10.95 -26.41
CA PHE A 242 -10.74 -10.36 -25.11
C PHE A 242 -11.83 -9.30 -25.23
N LYS A 243 -11.95 -8.67 -26.39
CA LYS A 243 -13.00 -7.70 -26.68
C LYS A 243 -14.42 -8.27 -26.59
N GLN A 244 -14.59 -9.59 -26.73
CA GLN A 244 -15.90 -10.22 -26.57
C GLN A 244 -16.40 -10.22 -25.12
N TYR A 245 -15.49 -10.07 -24.15
CA TYR A 245 -15.80 -9.95 -22.72
C TYR A 245 -15.64 -8.50 -22.21
N ASP A 246 -15.48 -7.52 -23.10
CA ASP A 246 -15.31 -6.12 -22.74
C ASP A 246 -16.67 -5.39 -22.80
N PRO A 247 -17.36 -5.19 -21.67
CA PRO A 247 -18.63 -4.48 -21.66
C PRO A 247 -18.48 -2.98 -21.98
N ALA A 248 -17.31 -2.39 -21.75
CA ALA A 248 -17.05 -0.98 -22.00
C ALA A 248 -16.71 -0.68 -23.48
N ASN A 249 -16.31 -1.69 -24.25
CA ASN A 249 -15.97 -1.64 -25.67
C ASN A 249 -15.03 -0.46 -26.01
N ARG A 250 -14.00 -0.23 -25.18
CA ARG A 250 -13.05 0.88 -25.38
C ARG A 250 -12.20 0.59 -26.62
N LYS A 251 -12.20 1.50 -27.60
CA LYS A 251 -11.50 1.30 -28.88
C LYS A 251 -10.05 1.78 -28.91
N GLU A 252 -9.59 2.50 -27.89
CA GLU A 252 -8.30 3.20 -27.96
C GLU A 252 -7.12 2.30 -27.58
N THR A 253 -6.15 2.21 -28.50
CA THR A 253 -4.78 1.78 -28.16
C THR A 253 -4.08 2.93 -27.48
N ILE A 254 -3.54 2.70 -26.29
CA ILE A 254 -2.81 3.71 -25.54
C ILE A 254 -1.35 3.69 -26.02
N GLU A 255 -0.89 4.80 -26.59
CA GLU A 255 0.52 4.95 -26.94
C GLU A 255 1.34 5.25 -25.66
N VAL A 256 2.20 4.30 -25.31
CA VAL A 256 3.20 4.45 -24.25
C VAL A 256 4.45 5.06 -24.86
N LEU A 257 4.77 6.28 -24.41
CA LEU A 257 5.98 6.99 -24.83
C LEU A 257 7.24 6.21 -24.44
N PRO A 258 8.34 6.33 -25.20
CA PRO A 258 9.58 5.65 -24.85
C PRO A 258 10.18 6.19 -23.55
N PHE A 259 10.98 5.36 -22.86
CA PHE A 259 11.54 5.70 -21.54
C PHE A 259 12.39 6.99 -21.56
N TYR A 260 13.14 7.23 -22.63
CA TYR A 260 13.98 8.41 -22.84
C TYR A 260 13.21 9.67 -23.27
N HIS A 261 11.89 9.58 -23.49
CA HIS A 261 11.09 10.74 -23.83
C HIS A 261 11.08 11.75 -22.67
N VAL A 262 11.20 13.04 -22.96
CA VAL A 262 11.30 14.12 -21.95
C VAL A 262 10.17 14.06 -20.91
N LYS A 263 8.93 13.78 -21.36
CA LYS A 263 7.77 13.59 -20.45
C LYS A 263 7.97 12.41 -19.47
N ASN A 264 8.52 11.29 -19.94
CA ASN A 264 8.78 10.12 -19.11
C ASN A 264 9.98 10.31 -18.18
N ILE A 265 11.04 11.01 -18.62
CA ILE A 265 12.15 11.38 -17.74
C ILE A 265 11.64 12.26 -16.58
N LYS A 266 10.81 13.26 -16.88
CA LYS A 266 10.20 14.10 -15.84
C LYS A 266 9.34 13.28 -14.88
N ARG A 267 8.50 12.39 -15.42
CA ARG A 267 7.64 11.48 -14.64
C ARG A 267 8.47 10.54 -13.76
N LEU A 268 9.54 9.96 -14.30
CA LEU A 268 10.49 9.12 -13.58
C LEU A 268 11.16 9.87 -12.43
N LEU A 269 11.71 11.07 -12.68
CA LEU A 269 12.39 11.86 -11.64
C LEU A 269 11.44 12.20 -10.48
N SER A 270 10.19 12.58 -10.78
CA SER A 270 9.19 12.84 -9.74
C SER A 270 8.78 11.57 -8.98
N LYS A 271 8.61 10.43 -9.67
CA LYS A 271 8.30 9.14 -9.03
C LYS A 271 9.47 8.61 -8.20
N LEU A 272 10.71 8.80 -8.65
CA LEU A 272 11.92 8.46 -7.88
C LEU A 272 12.06 9.35 -6.65
N TYR A 273 11.80 10.65 -6.79
CA TYR A 273 11.74 11.56 -5.64
C TYR A 273 10.70 11.05 -4.64
N PHE A 274 9.45 10.84 -5.08
CA PHE A 274 8.39 10.29 -4.23
C PHE A 274 8.80 8.96 -3.56
N ALA A 275 9.39 8.03 -4.33
CA ALA A 275 9.85 6.75 -3.82
C ALA A 275 10.92 6.91 -2.74
N ALA A 276 11.87 7.83 -2.92
CA ALA A 276 12.96 8.07 -1.98
C ALA A 276 12.53 8.87 -0.74
N THR A 277 11.56 9.79 -0.88
CA THR A 277 11.14 10.70 0.20
C THR A 277 9.98 10.19 1.04
N ILE A 278 9.03 9.49 0.42
CA ILE A 278 7.75 9.13 1.03
C ILE A 278 7.64 7.61 1.23
N LYS A 279 8.05 6.79 0.25
CA LYS A 279 8.01 5.33 0.37
C LYS A 279 9.28 4.71 0.97
N GLY A 280 10.40 5.43 0.90
CA GLY A 280 11.72 4.92 1.23
C GLY A 280 12.34 5.64 2.42
N VAL A 281 13.19 4.92 3.15
CA VAL A 281 14.04 5.47 4.21
C VAL A 281 15.23 6.27 3.60
N SER A 282 15.43 6.20 2.28
CA SER A 282 16.67 6.58 1.60
C SER A 282 16.93 8.08 1.55
N ALA A 283 15.94 8.95 1.33
CA ALA A 283 16.22 10.40 1.22
C ALA A 283 16.61 11.02 2.56
N TYR A 284 15.87 10.73 3.63
CA TYR A 284 16.23 11.19 4.98
C TYR A 284 17.54 10.56 5.46
N SER A 285 17.78 9.27 5.16
CA SER A 285 19.07 8.63 5.43
C SER A 285 20.22 9.29 4.68
N GLY A 286 20.01 9.67 3.43
CA GLY A 286 21.00 10.37 2.61
C GLY A 286 21.33 11.76 3.16
N VAL A 287 20.33 12.54 3.57
CA VAL A 287 20.53 13.84 4.21
C VAL A 287 21.29 13.67 5.53
N ILE A 288 20.88 12.74 6.39
CA ILE A 288 21.55 12.47 7.66
C ILE A 288 23.00 12.02 7.44
N LEU A 289 23.24 11.14 6.45
CA LEU A 289 24.58 10.68 6.09
C LEU A 289 25.48 11.81 5.61
N LEU A 290 24.96 12.67 4.73
CA LEU A 290 25.72 13.82 4.24
C LEU A 290 26.12 14.74 5.38
N LEU A 291 25.17 15.07 6.27
CA LEU A 291 25.45 15.90 7.44
C LEU A 291 26.45 15.26 8.41
N TYR A 292 26.37 13.93 8.55
CA TYR A 292 27.33 13.16 9.33
C TYR A 292 28.75 13.24 8.73
N LEU A 293 28.89 13.01 7.43
CA LEU A 293 30.17 13.11 6.73
C LEU A 293 30.78 14.53 6.80
N LEU A 294 29.92 15.55 6.81
CA LEU A 294 30.33 16.94 6.96
C LEU A 294 30.59 17.36 8.42
N HIS A 295 30.48 16.45 9.39
CA HIS A 295 30.63 16.73 10.82
C HIS A 295 29.76 17.91 11.29
N ALA A 296 28.55 18.02 10.74
CA ALA A 296 27.65 19.12 11.04
C ALA A 296 27.24 19.10 12.54
N PRO A 297 27.01 20.25 13.18
CA PRO A 297 26.47 20.30 14.53
C PRO A 297 24.96 19.93 14.57
N PRO A 298 24.41 19.42 15.69
CA PRO A 298 23.03 18.92 15.77
C PRO A 298 21.94 19.91 15.34
N TRP A 299 22.12 21.21 15.57
CA TRP A 299 21.15 22.22 15.14
C TRP A 299 21.02 22.31 13.61
N VAL A 300 22.08 22.00 12.86
CA VAL A 300 22.04 21.92 11.39
C VAL A 300 21.22 20.73 10.94
N TYR A 301 21.25 19.60 11.66
CA TYR A 301 20.36 18.46 11.36
C TYR A 301 18.90 18.85 11.50
N ILE A 302 18.55 19.51 12.61
CA ILE A 302 17.17 19.97 12.84
C ILE A 302 16.74 20.93 11.73
N LEU A 303 17.60 21.89 11.37
CA LEU A 303 17.32 22.86 10.32
C LEU A 303 17.16 22.21 8.95
N CYS A 304 18.08 21.32 8.56
CA CYS A 304 18.05 20.65 7.26
C CYS A 304 16.89 19.67 7.15
N VAL A 305 16.64 18.85 8.17
CA VAL A 305 15.52 17.90 8.19
C VAL A 305 14.18 18.64 8.24
N GLY A 306 14.06 19.65 9.10
CA GLY A 306 12.86 20.48 9.20
C GLY A 306 12.60 21.29 7.93
N GLY A 307 13.65 21.87 7.34
CA GLY A 307 13.59 22.57 6.06
C GLY A 307 13.18 21.64 4.92
N TYR A 308 13.77 20.44 4.87
CA TYR A 308 13.41 19.41 3.89
C TYR A 308 11.95 18.95 4.04
N TRP A 309 11.48 18.75 5.26
CA TRP A 309 10.08 18.46 5.54
C TRP A 309 9.16 19.59 5.06
N GLY A 310 9.49 20.84 5.36
CA GLY A 310 8.73 22.02 4.90
C GLY A 310 8.68 22.15 3.37
N ILE A 311 9.80 21.88 2.69
CA ILE A 311 9.86 21.82 1.23
C ILE A 311 8.95 20.73 0.69
N ASN A 312 9.03 19.51 1.24
CA ASN A 312 8.17 18.39 0.83
C ASN A 312 6.69 18.71 0.99
N LEU A 313 6.30 19.36 2.08
CA LEU A 313 4.92 19.81 2.26
C LEU A 313 4.50 20.82 1.18
N TRP A 314 5.37 21.77 0.84
CA TRP A 314 5.08 22.82 -0.15
C TRP A 314 4.97 22.30 -1.59
N ILE A 315 5.69 21.23 -1.95
CA ILE A 315 5.65 20.62 -3.29
C ILE A 315 4.79 19.35 -3.37
N SER A 316 4.15 18.94 -2.26
CA SER A 316 3.45 17.66 -2.14
C SER A 316 2.36 17.47 -3.20
N ASP A 317 1.61 18.52 -3.55
CA ASP A 317 0.59 18.51 -4.59
C ASP A 317 1.17 18.13 -5.96
N LYS A 318 2.30 18.73 -6.32
CA LYS A 318 2.99 18.46 -7.60
C LYS A 318 3.58 17.06 -7.64
N VAL A 319 4.18 16.62 -6.53
CA VAL A 319 4.79 15.30 -6.43
C VAL A 319 3.71 14.22 -6.50
N LEU A 320 2.62 14.37 -5.74
CA LEU A 320 1.52 13.40 -5.71
C LEU A 320 0.79 13.33 -7.05
N LYS A 321 0.54 14.48 -7.70
CA LYS A 321 -0.05 14.50 -9.05
C LYS A 321 0.71 13.62 -10.03
N VAL A 322 2.05 13.69 -10.02
CA VAL A 322 2.88 12.86 -10.92
C VAL A 322 3.00 11.42 -10.42
N ALA A 323 3.09 11.21 -9.11
CA ALA A 323 3.19 9.87 -8.53
C ALA A 323 1.95 9.01 -8.84
N MET A 324 0.77 9.64 -8.80
CA MET A 324 -0.53 9.04 -9.12
C MET A 324 -0.85 9.05 -10.62
N ASP A 325 0.01 9.58 -11.48
CA ASP A 325 -0.29 9.78 -12.90
C ASP A 325 -1.63 10.51 -13.14
N ALA A 326 -1.95 11.47 -12.27
CA ALA A 326 -3.25 12.11 -12.20
C ALA A 326 -3.47 13.09 -13.35
N LYS A 327 -4.59 12.93 -14.06
CA LYS A 327 -5.03 13.76 -15.19
C LYS A 327 -6.26 14.56 -14.81
N GLU A 328 -6.42 15.75 -15.36
CA GLU A 328 -7.61 16.56 -15.08
C GLU A 328 -8.82 15.88 -15.74
N ILE A 329 -9.94 15.76 -15.02
CA ILE A 329 -11.14 15.09 -15.56
C ILE A 329 -11.67 15.91 -16.73
N GLU A 330 -11.95 15.26 -17.88
CA GLU A 330 -12.49 15.93 -19.07
C GLU A 330 -14.03 16.01 -19.09
N ASP A 331 -14.71 15.15 -18.31
CA ASP A 331 -16.16 15.13 -18.17
C ASP A 331 -16.69 16.46 -17.61
N GLN A 332 -17.35 17.24 -18.47
CA GLN A 332 -17.90 18.55 -18.14
C GLN A 332 -18.99 18.48 -17.06
N GLU A 333 -19.82 17.44 -17.05
CA GLU A 333 -20.89 17.30 -16.07
C GLU A 333 -20.30 17.05 -14.67
N LEU A 334 -19.28 16.20 -14.57
CA LEU A 334 -18.55 15.98 -13.32
C LEU A 334 -17.81 17.23 -12.85
N GLN A 335 -17.21 18.00 -13.76
CA GLN A 335 -16.61 19.29 -13.41
C GLN A 335 -17.65 20.27 -12.85
N ILE A 336 -18.83 20.38 -13.47
CA ILE A 336 -19.92 21.24 -13.00
C ILE A 336 -20.42 20.79 -11.62
N LEU A 337 -20.62 19.48 -11.43
CA LEU A 337 -21.01 18.89 -10.16
C LEU A 337 -20.00 19.22 -9.06
N ALA A 338 -18.72 18.97 -9.31
CA ALA A 338 -17.64 19.27 -8.38
C ALA A 338 -17.56 20.77 -8.07
N SER A 339 -17.67 21.64 -9.08
CA SER A 339 -17.66 23.10 -8.90
C SER A 339 -18.80 23.57 -7.98
N THR A 340 -19.98 22.95 -8.08
CA THR A 340 -21.14 23.24 -7.24
C THR A 340 -20.85 22.87 -5.78
N ILE A 341 -20.30 21.67 -5.55
CA ILE A 341 -19.90 21.20 -4.22
C ILE A 341 -18.80 22.09 -3.64
N PHE A 342 -17.77 22.44 -4.42
CA PHE A 342 -16.67 23.28 -3.97
C PHE A 342 -17.14 24.68 -3.59
N LYS A 343 -18.09 25.24 -4.35
CA LYS A 343 -18.73 26.52 -4.02
C LYS A 343 -19.50 26.43 -2.70
N LYS A 344 -20.29 25.38 -2.49
CA LYS A 344 -20.99 25.14 -1.21
C LYS A 344 -20.00 24.97 -0.05
N ALA A 345 -18.91 24.25 -0.28
CA ALA A 345 -17.83 24.06 0.68
C ALA A 345 -16.95 25.31 0.89
N LYS A 346 -17.19 26.40 0.15
CA LYS A 346 -16.42 27.66 0.20
C LYS A 346 -14.91 27.46 -0.05
N ILE A 347 -14.55 26.50 -0.89
CA ILE A 347 -13.17 26.26 -1.33
C ILE A 347 -12.99 26.78 -2.76
N LYS A 348 -11.91 27.54 -2.99
CA LYS A 348 -11.60 28.15 -4.30
C LYS A 348 -10.36 27.49 -4.90
N ASN A 349 -10.28 27.45 -6.23
CA ASN A 349 -9.15 26.95 -7.00
C ASN A 349 -8.80 25.46 -6.76
N VAL A 350 -9.79 24.66 -6.34
CA VAL A 350 -9.64 23.20 -6.22
C VAL A 350 -9.97 22.58 -7.56
N LYS A 351 -9.05 21.76 -8.07
CA LYS A 351 -9.21 21.04 -9.33
C LYS A 351 -9.54 19.57 -9.09
N LEU A 352 -10.34 19.02 -10.00
CA LEU A 352 -10.73 17.62 -10.00
C LEU A 352 -9.85 16.83 -10.99
N TYR A 353 -9.28 15.74 -10.50
CA TYR A 353 -8.42 14.85 -11.25
C TYR A 353 -8.94 13.42 -11.24
N GLU A 354 -8.50 12.63 -12.19
CA GLU A 354 -8.64 11.19 -12.23
C GLU A 354 -7.26 10.51 -12.18
N THR A 355 -7.21 9.35 -11.51
CA THR A 355 -6.07 8.45 -11.53
C THR A 355 -6.54 7.05 -11.91
N GLU A 356 -5.69 6.31 -12.60
CA GLU A 356 -6.00 4.96 -12.99
C GLU A 356 -5.81 3.99 -11.81
N SER A 357 -6.89 3.35 -11.38
CA SER A 357 -6.87 2.31 -10.35
C SER A 357 -8.13 1.47 -10.40
N ALA A 358 -8.01 0.17 -10.11
CA ALA A 358 -9.12 -0.76 -9.98
C ALA A 358 -9.77 -0.72 -8.57
N GLN A 359 -9.22 0.08 -7.66
CA GLN A 359 -9.80 0.30 -6.34
C GLN A 359 -10.78 1.47 -6.38
N TYR A 360 -11.92 1.31 -5.71
CA TYR A 360 -12.86 2.40 -5.49
C TYR A 360 -12.33 3.32 -4.39
N ASN A 361 -11.82 4.48 -4.78
CA ASN A 361 -11.24 5.48 -3.88
C ASN A 361 -11.33 6.92 -4.43
N GLY A 362 -11.36 7.88 -3.51
CA GLY A 362 -11.21 9.32 -3.76
C GLY A 362 -10.23 9.91 -2.75
N LEU A 363 -9.42 10.89 -3.17
CA LEU A 363 -8.39 11.46 -2.30
C LEU A 363 -8.24 12.97 -2.50
N ALA A 364 -8.39 13.71 -1.40
CA ALA A 364 -7.95 15.09 -1.27
C ALA A 364 -6.44 15.17 -0.98
N THR A 365 -5.71 15.95 -1.78
CA THR A 365 -4.29 16.24 -1.57
C THR A 365 -3.99 17.73 -1.66
N GLY A 366 -2.82 18.12 -1.15
CA GLY A 366 -2.35 19.50 -1.12
C GLY A 366 -2.48 20.15 0.25
N MET A 367 -1.45 20.92 0.62
CA MET A 367 -1.32 21.54 1.93
C MET A 367 -2.28 22.73 2.15
N ASN A 368 -2.57 23.47 1.08
CA ASN A 368 -3.34 24.70 1.14
C ASN A 368 -4.58 24.60 0.26
N ILE A 369 -5.69 25.16 0.72
CA ILE A 369 -6.97 25.19 0.00
C ILE A 369 -6.80 25.70 -1.44
N GLY A 370 -5.99 26.74 -1.66
CA GLY A 370 -5.76 27.33 -2.98
C GLY A 370 -4.86 26.54 -3.93
N ARG A 371 -4.29 25.42 -3.48
CA ARG A 371 -3.51 24.45 -4.29
C ARG A 371 -3.97 23.02 -4.07
N ALA A 372 -5.13 22.82 -3.45
CA ALA A 372 -5.63 21.49 -3.17
C ALA A 372 -6.19 20.87 -4.45
N MET A 373 -6.08 19.56 -4.55
CA MET A 373 -6.65 18.78 -5.64
C MET A 373 -7.38 17.58 -5.08
N ILE A 374 -8.52 17.26 -5.67
CA ILE A 374 -9.26 16.05 -5.37
C ILE A 374 -9.07 15.11 -6.56
N THR A 375 -8.65 13.89 -6.28
CA THR A 375 -8.40 12.87 -7.31
C THR A 375 -9.33 11.69 -7.09
N LEU A 376 -10.10 11.32 -8.11
CA LEU A 376 -10.94 10.12 -8.10
C LEU A 376 -10.26 9.00 -8.88
N THR A 377 -10.46 7.76 -8.46
CA THR A 377 -9.99 6.60 -9.23
C THR A 377 -10.90 6.32 -10.42
N SER A 378 -10.36 5.70 -11.47
CA SER A 378 -11.15 5.24 -12.62
C SER A 378 -12.32 4.34 -12.22
N SER A 379 -12.16 3.48 -11.21
CA SER A 379 -13.28 2.67 -10.69
C SER A 379 -14.31 3.49 -9.93
N THR A 380 -13.92 4.52 -9.17
CA THR A 380 -14.90 5.43 -8.54
C THR A 380 -15.75 6.18 -9.55
N LEU A 381 -15.21 6.50 -10.72
CA LEU A 381 -15.96 7.19 -11.79
C LEU A 381 -17.05 6.32 -12.42
N THR A 382 -17.05 5.00 -12.20
CA THR A 382 -18.13 4.11 -12.68
C THR A 382 -19.34 4.09 -11.75
N LEU A 383 -19.23 4.71 -10.56
CA LEU A 383 -20.34 4.80 -9.62
C LEU A 383 -21.44 5.75 -10.15
N PRO A 384 -22.70 5.55 -9.72
CA PRO A 384 -23.78 6.50 -9.98
C PRO A 384 -23.41 7.92 -9.51
N LYS A 385 -23.83 8.92 -10.29
CA LYS A 385 -23.53 10.35 -10.02
C LYS A 385 -23.83 10.79 -8.59
N GLN A 386 -24.92 10.28 -7.99
CA GLN A 386 -25.28 10.60 -6.60
C GLN A 386 -24.24 10.12 -5.58
N ALA A 387 -23.62 8.96 -5.82
CA ALA A 387 -22.56 8.43 -4.97
C ALA A 387 -21.26 9.21 -5.16
N ILE A 388 -20.93 9.56 -6.41
CA ILE A 388 -19.79 10.44 -6.73
C ILE A 388 -19.96 11.80 -6.04
N GLU A 389 -21.16 12.39 -6.05
CA GLU A 389 -21.45 13.64 -5.34
C GLU A 389 -21.18 13.52 -3.83
N GLY A 390 -21.57 12.40 -3.20
CA GLY A 390 -21.27 12.11 -1.80
C GLY A 390 -19.77 12.02 -1.50
N ILE A 391 -19.02 11.30 -2.34
CA ILE A 391 -17.55 11.17 -2.22
C ILE A 391 -16.89 12.54 -2.41
N LEU A 392 -17.29 13.31 -3.43
CA LEU A 392 -16.77 14.66 -3.66
C LEU A 392 -17.07 15.61 -2.50
N ALA A 393 -18.26 15.53 -1.91
CA ALA A 393 -18.62 16.32 -0.74
C ALA A 393 -17.74 15.97 0.47
N HIS A 394 -17.45 14.68 0.68
CA HIS A 394 -16.54 14.20 1.73
C HIS A 394 -15.12 14.74 1.55
N GLU A 395 -14.52 14.53 0.38
CA GLU A 395 -13.18 15.01 0.05
C GLU A 395 -13.09 16.55 0.10
N ALA A 396 -14.14 17.26 -0.30
CA ALA A 396 -14.20 18.72 -0.22
C ALA A 396 -14.12 19.21 1.24
N ILE A 397 -14.68 18.48 2.21
CA ILE A 397 -14.54 18.84 3.63
C ILE A 397 -13.11 18.63 4.11
N HIS A 398 -12.42 17.56 3.70
CA HIS A 398 -11.00 17.37 4.04
C HIS A 398 -10.14 18.54 3.54
N VAL A 399 -10.39 19.02 2.32
CA VAL A 399 -9.75 20.23 1.78
C VAL A 399 -10.13 21.45 2.61
N GLN A 400 -11.43 21.67 2.86
CA GLN A 400 -11.93 22.83 3.63
C GLN A 400 -11.29 22.91 5.02
N LYS A 401 -11.08 21.76 5.67
CA LYS A 401 -10.51 21.67 7.02
C LYS A 401 -8.99 21.53 7.06
N ARG A 402 -8.34 21.39 5.90
CA ARG A 402 -6.88 21.25 5.75
C ARG A 402 -6.37 20.03 6.51
N ASP A 403 -7.06 18.92 6.39
CA ASP A 403 -6.80 17.72 7.20
C ASP A 403 -5.43 17.12 6.93
N VAL A 404 -4.99 17.18 5.66
CA VAL A 404 -3.63 16.82 5.27
C VAL A 404 -2.59 17.64 6.05
N LEU A 405 -2.74 18.97 6.13
CA LEU A 405 -1.81 19.82 6.88
C LEU A 405 -1.85 19.52 8.38
N TRP A 406 -3.04 19.42 8.98
CA TRP A 406 -3.19 19.13 10.40
C TRP A 406 -2.58 17.78 10.80
N MET A 407 -2.78 16.75 9.97
CA MET A 407 -2.17 15.45 10.19
C MET A 407 -0.64 15.51 10.13
N GLN A 408 -0.07 16.31 9.23
CA GLN A 408 1.38 16.50 9.14
C GLN A 408 1.93 17.29 10.33
N ILE A 409 1.24 18.34 10.76
CA ILE A 409 1.61 19.09 11.98
C ILE A 409 1.58 18.16 13.21
N TRP A 410 0.53 17.32 13.33
CA TRP A 410 0.42 16.35 14.42
C TRP A 410 1.61 15.38 14.45
N LYS A 411 1.97 14.82 13.28
CA LYS A 411 3.14 13.95 13.15
C LYS A 411 4.43 14.67 13.54
N SER A 412 4.61 15.92 13.14
CA SER A 412 5.80 16.71 13.50
C SER A 412 5.87 17.02 14.98
N ILE A 413 4.75 17.32 15.64
CA ILE A 413 4.69 17.49 17.11
C ILE A 413 5.09 16.20 17.80
N TYR A 414 4.57 15.07 17.33
CA TYR A 414 4.91 13.76 17.87
C TYR A 414 6.41 13.45 17.73
N VAL A 415 6.99 13.67 16.55
CA VAL A 415 8.44 13.50 16.32
C VAL A 415 9.25 14.45 17.20
N GLY A 416 8.81 15.71 17.35
CA GLY A 416 9.42 16.67 18.28
C GLY A 416 9.40 16.19 19.72
N PHE A 417 8.30 15.58 20.16
CA PHE A 417 8.18 14.96 21.49
C PHE A 417 9.14 13.77 21.65
N VAL A 418 9.28 12.90 20.64
CA VAL A 418 10.28 11.82 20.64
C VAL A 418 11.70 12.39 20.80
N ILE A 419 12.05 13.40 20.00
CA ILE A 419 13.37 14.05 20.07
C ILE A 419 13.61 14.65 21.46
N LEU A 420 12.62 15.34 22.02
CA LEU A 420 12.71 15.90 23.37
C LEU A 420 12.98 14.82 24.41
N MET A 421 12.29 13.67 24.34
CA MET A 421 12.53 12.55 25.26
C MET A 421 13.96 12.02 25.12
N VAL A 422 14.46 11.87 23.89
CA VAL A 422 15.85 11.45 23.64
C VAL A 422 16.84 12.45 24.26
N LEU A 423 16.64 13.75 24.06
CA LEU A 423 17.51 14.79 24.62
C LEU A 423 17.46 14.84 26.15
N LEU A 424 16.29 14.66 26.75
CA LEU A 424 16.15 14.59 28.21
C LEU A 424 16.89 13.38 28.78
N ILE A 425 16.75 12.21 28.15
CA ILE A 425 17.50 11.02 28.55
C ILE A 425 19.01 11.32 28.46
N GLN A 426 19.50 11.87 27.36
CA GLN A 426 20.91 12.21 27.20
C GLN A 426 21.44 13.22 28.23
N ASN A 427 20.62 14.16 28.69
CA ASN A 427 21.03 15.20 29.63
C ASN A 427 20.96 14.77 31.11
N TYR A 428 20.06 13.85 31.45
CA TYR A 428 19.80 13.45 32.85
C TYR A 428 20.27 12.03 33.19
N VAL A 429 20.70 11.26 32.19
CA VAL A 429 21.20 9.89 32.36
C VAL A 429 22.67 9.89 31.95
N ASP A 430 23.55 9.83 32.94
CA ASP A 430 25.00 9.77 32.72
C ASP A 430 25.44 8.42 32.10
N ASP A 431 24.81 7.32 32.53
CA ASP A 431 25.06 5.99 32.01
C ASP A 431 23.76 5.31 31.53
N ILE A 432 23.60 5.23 30.20
CA ILE A 432 22.42 4.65 29.57
C ILE A 432 22.26 3.15 29.85
N ASP A 433 23.36 2.44 30.14
CA ASP A 433 23.31 1.00 30.40
C ASP A 433 22.59 0.71 31.72
N THR A 434 22.63 1.63 32.69
CA THR A 434 21.89 1.50 33.96
C THR A 434 20.38 1.60 33.81
N VAL A 435 19.90 2.31 32.77
CA VAL A 435 18.46 2.55 32.51
C VAL A 435 18.00 1.92 31.20
N LYS A 436 18.77 0.98 30.65
CA LYS A 436 18.52 0.37 29.33
C LYS A 436 17.10 -0.23 29.20
N VAL A 437 16.59 -0.87 30.25
CA VAL A 437 15.24 -1.48 30.28
C VAL A 437 14.13 -0.41 30.31
N PRO A 438 14.12 0.58 31.23
CA PRO A 438 13.19 1.71 31.16
C PRO A 438 13.19 2.45 29.82
N VAL A 439 14.37 2.74 29.25
CA VAL A 439 14.50 3.41 27.93
C VAL A 439 13.88 2.54 26.83
N PHE A 440 14.16 1.23 26.83
CA PHE A 440 13.56 0.30 25.90
C PHE A 440 12.02 0.28 26.00
N ILE A 441 11.46 0.14 27.22
CA ILE A 441 10.01 0.18 27.45
C ILE A 441 9.43 1.51 26.98
N GLY A 442 10.11 2.62 27.25
CA GLY A 442 9.72 3.95 26.79
C GLY A 442 9.63 4.04 25.26
N ILE A 443 10.65 3.57 24.53
CA ILE A 443 10.66 3.55 23.06
C ILE A 443 9.49 2.71 22.52
N TRP A 444 9.25 1.52 23.08
CA TRP A 444 8.14 0.67 22.66
C TRP A 444 6.77 1.30 22.94
N LEU A 445 6.61 1.93 24.11
CA LEU A 445 5.41 2.68 24.44
C LEU A 445 5.18 3.80 23.42
N MET A 446 6.23 4.54 23.04
CA MET A 446 6.14 5.54 21.98
C MET A 446 5.71 4.91 20.65
N MET A 447 6.37 3.82 20.21
CA MET A 447 6.01 3.13 18.96
C MET A 447 4.55 2.69 18.89
N ILE A 448 3.93 2.32 20.02
CA ILE A 448 2.50 1.96 20.10
C ILE A 448 1.61 3.20 20.20
N LEU A 449 2.02 4.23 20.95
CA LEU A 449 1.28 5.48 21.10
C LEU A 449 1.19 6.27 19.79
N PHE A 450 2.18 6.15 18.90
CA PHE A 450 2.17 6.83 17.61
C PHE A 450 0.93 6.46 16.76
N PRO A 451 0.72 5.18 16.37
CA PRO A 451 -0.45 4.80 15.58
C PRO A 451 -1.77 5.00 16.33
N LEU A 452 -1.81 4.85 17.66
CA LEU A 452 -3.00 5.16 18.47
C LEU A 452 -3.38 6.65 18.34
N SER A 453 -2.41 7.55 18.48
CA SER A 453 -2.62 8.99 18.35
C SER A 453 -3.02 9.38 16.93
N GLN A 454 -2.38 8.76 15.93
CA GLN A 454 -2.68 9.00 14.52
C GLN A 454 -4.10 8.53 14.18
N SER A 455 -4.49 7.33 14.63
CA SER A 455 -5.84 6.80 14.47
C SER A 455 -6.87 7.73 15.12
N PHE A 456 -6.62 8.22 16.34
CA PHE A 456 -7.55 9.12 17.02
C PHE A 456 -7.81 10.39 16.21
N VAL A 457 -6.74 11.06 15.75
CA VAL A 457 -6.85 12.30 14.97
C VAL A 457 -7.48 12.03 13.60
N SER A 458 -7.08 10.96 12.92
CA SER A 458 -7.57 10.60 11.59
C SER A 458 -9.06 10.25 11.62
N GLN A 459 -9.48 9.40 12.55
CA GLN A 459 -10.88 9.02 12.67
C GLN A 459 -11.77 10.20 13.03
N TRP A 460 -11.30 11.11 13.90
CA TRP A 460 -12.03 12.33 14.18
C TRP A 460 -12.25 13.18 12.92
N MET A 461 -11.24 13.29 12.04
CA MET A 461 -11.36 13.99 10.76
C MET A 461 -12.39 13.33 9.86
N GLU A 462 -12.41 12.00 9.78
CA GLU A 462 -13.38 11.22 8.98
C GLU A 462 -14.82 11.41 9.43
N VAL A 463 -15.10 11.25 10.74
CA VAL A 463 -16.48 11.41 11.27
C VAL A 463 -16.97 12.84 11.06
N ARG A 464 -16.08 13.82 11.19
CA ARG A 464 -16.38 15.22 10.89
C ARG A 464 -16.63 15.44 9.40
N ALA A 465 -15.83 14.83 8.53
CA ALA A 465 -15.99 14.92 7.09
C ALA A 465 -17.34 14.35 6.66
N ASP A 466 -17.74 13.18 7.15
CA ASP A 466 -19.04 12.56 6.87
C ASP A 466 -20.22 13.48 7.18
N HIS A 467 -20.27 14.01 8.40
CA HIS A 467 -21.42 14.79 8.85
C HIS A 467 -21.46 16.17 8.19
N LYS A 468 -20.31 16.82 7.99
CA LYS A 468 -20.26 18.12 7.28
C LYS A 468 -20.48 17.97 5.78
N ALA A 469 -20.05 16.87 5.18
CA ALA A 469 -20.28 16.59 3.76
C ALA A 469 -21.78 16.45 3.50
N SER A 470 -22.50 15.81 4.42
CA SER A 470 -23.96 15.70 4.34
C SER A 470 -24.64 17.07 4.22
N GLU A 471 -24.15 18.12 4.89
CA GLU A 471 -24.70 19.47 4.78
C GLU A 471 -24.52 20.10 3.38
N LEU A 472 -23.61 19.58 2.56
CA LEU A 472 -23.39 20.02 1.19
C LEU A 472 -24.33 19.32 0.18
N LEU A 473 -24.92 18.19 0.58
CA LEU A 473 -25.70 17.30 -0.28
C LEU A 473 -27.20 17.64 -0.27
N PRO A 474 -27.89 17.49 -1.41
CA PRO A 474 -29.34 17.72 -1.50
C PRO A 474 -30.18 16.91 -0.48
N GLN A 475 -29.95 15.59 -0.37
CA GLN A 475 -30.70 14.72 0.57
C GLN A 475 -29.94 14.49 1.89
N LYS A 476 -29.01 15.39 2.22
CA LYS A 476 -28.24 15.42 3.46
C LYS A 476 -27.63 14.06 3.86
N GLN A 477 -27.87 13.61 5.08
CA GLN A 477 -27.28 12.40 5.65
C GLN A 477 -27.73 11.13 4.93
N GLU A 478 -28.95 11.10 4.40
CA GLU A 478 -29.46 9.95 3.67
C GLU A 478 -28.65 9.69 2.40
N GLN A 479 -28.36 10.74 1.62
CA GLN A 479 -27.51 10.62 0.44
C GLN A 479 -26.07 10.27 0.81
N MET A 480 -25.51 10.86 1.88
CA MET A 480 -24.17 10.51 2.33
C MET A 480 -24.08 9.03 2.73
N ALA A 481 -25.04 8.54 3.50
CA ALA A 481 -25.11 7.14 3.91
C ALA A 481 -25.26 6.19 2.70
N LYS A 482 -26.14 6.51 1.74
CA LYS A 482 -26.29 5.73 0.50
C LYS A 482 -25.00 5.69 -0.33
N SER A 483 -24.29 6.82 -0.39
CA SER A 483 -23.01 6.91 -1.11
C SER A 483 -21.94 6.03 -0.48
N LEU A 484 -21.84 6.03 0.85
CA LEU A 484 -20.91 5.16 1.59
C LEU A 484 -21.28 3.68 1.48
N ILE A 485 -22.57 3.33 1.51
CA ILE A 485 -23.04 1.95 1.30
C ILE A 485 -22.57 1.46 -0.07
N LEU A 486 -22.86 2.21 -1.13
CA LEU A 486 -22.52 1.80 -2.48
C LEU A 486 -21.00 1.73 -2.71
N LEU A 487 -20.25 2.68 -2.14
CA LEU A 487 -18.79 2.65 -2.17
C LEU A 487 -18.25 1.38 -1.48
N ALA A 488 -18.75 1.07 -0.30
CA ALA A 488 -18.35 -0.11 0.48
C ALA A 488 -18.69 -1.41 -0.26
N GLU A 489 -19.92 -1.57 -0.78
CA GLU A 489 -20.32 -2.76 -1.54
C GLU A 489 -19.43 -3.01 -2.75
N LYS A 490 -19.10 -1.95 -3.51
CA LYS A 490 -18.24 -2.06 -4.69
C LYS A 490 -16.78 -2.32 -4.33
N HIS A 491 -16.29 -1.68 -3.27
CA HIS A 491 -14.95 -1.91 -2.74
C HIS A 491 -14.79 -3.33 -2.21
N ASP A 492 -15.73 -3.82 -1.40
CA ASP A 492 -15.74 -5.18 -0.84
C ASP A 492 -15.84 -6.22 -1.95
N TYR A 493 -16.71 -6.00 -2.95
CA TYR A 493 -16.81 -6.87 -4.12
C TYR A 493 -15.46 -6.98 -4.85
N ALA A 494 -14.83 -5.85 -5.14
CA ALA A 494 -13.53 -5.79 -5.81
C ALA A 494 -12.42 -6.46 -4.99
N MET A 495 -12.33 -6.20 -3.68
CA MET A 495 -11.33 -6.82 -2.81
C MET A 495 -11.52 -8.33 -2.68
N ASN A 496 -12.77 -8.79 -2.50
CA ASN A 496 -13.09 -10.21 -2.41
C ASN A 496 -12.74 -10.94 -3.73
N LYS A 497 -13.04 -10.33 -4.89
CA LYS A 497 -12.68 -10.87 -6.21
C LYS A 497 -11.18 -10.92 -6.44
N ALA A 498 -10.45 -9.83 -6.25
CA ALA A 498 -8.99 -9.79 -6.37
C ALA A 498 -8.31 -10.85 -5.51
N THR A 499 -8.78 -11.01 -4.27
CA THR A 499 -8.29 -12.05 -3.36
C THR A 499 -8.60 -13.45 -3.90
N SER A 500 -9.82 -13.68 -4.41
CA SER A 500 -10.26 -14.97 -4.94
C SER A 500 -9.44 -15.47 -6.14
N TYR A 501 -8.86 -14.57 -6.95
CA TYR A 501 -8.01 -14.94 -8.09
C TYR A 501 -6.73 -15.66 -7.66
N SER A 502 -6.23 -15.36 -6.46
CA SER A 502 -5.01 -15.95 -5.89
C SER A 502 -5.30 -17.08 -4.88
N MET A 503 -6.52 -17.17 -4.35
CA MET A 503 -6.90 -18.17 -3.36
C MET A 503 -7.21 -19.54 -3.94
N VAL A 504 -6.89 -20.57 -3.15
CA VAL A 504 -7.28 -21.97 -3.42
C VAL A 504 -8.80 -22.10 -3.29
N GLU A 505 -9.44 -22.91 -4.14
CA GLU A 505 -10.92 -23.03 -4.16
C GLU A 505 -11.52 -23.35 -2.78
N SER A 506 -10.86 -24.24 -2.02
CA SER A 506 -11.29 -24.62 -0.67
C SER A 506 -11.22 -23.50 0.36
N GLU A 507 -10.48 -22.43 0.09
CA GLU A 507 -10.25 -21.30 1.01
C GLU A 507 -11.15 -20.07 0.65
N LYS A 508 -11.96 -20.13 -0.42
CA LYS A 508 -12.82 -19.03 -0.90
C LYS A 508 -14.10 -18.76 -0.07
N THR A 509 -14.25 -19.36 1.10
CA THR A 509 -15.55 -19.41 1.82
C THR A 509 -15.90 -18.18 2.64
N LYS A 510 -14.98 -17.24 2.86
CA LYS A 510 -15.23 -16.05 3.68
C LYS A 510 -15.21 -14.77 2.84
N GLN A 511 -16.41 -14.28 2.49
CA GLN A 511 -16.56 -12.93 1.97
C GLN A 511 -16.50 -11.94 3.12
N ILE A 512 -15.66 -10.92 3.00
CA ILE A 512 -15.56 -9.84 3.99
C ILE A 512 -16.51 -8.73 3.56
N SER A 513 -17.33 -8.24 4.48
CA SER A 513 -18.25 -7.13 4.28
C SER A 513 -17.97 -6.03 5.30
N SER A 514 -17.62 -4.85 4.81
CA SER A 514 -17.38 -3.63 5.59
C SER A 514 -18.67 -3.06 6.18
N LEU A 515 -19.83 -3.50 5.68
CA LEU A 515 -21.15 -3.11 6.17
C LEU A 515 -21.60 -3.92 7.39
N GLU A 516 -20.93 -5.04 7.67
CA GLU A 516 -21.24 -5.90 8.79
C GLU A 516 -20.31 -5.65 9.97
N ARG A 517 -20.77 -6.03 11.15
CA ARG A 517 -20.03 -5.88 12.40
C ARG A 517 -19.09 -7.08 12.56
N ASP A 518 -17.78 -6.83 12.46
CA ASP A 518 -16.77 -7.88 12.66
C ASP A 518 -16.65 -8.30 14.15
N SER A 519 -15.84 -9.32 14.41
CA SER A 519 -15.42 -9.74 15.75
C SER A 519 -14.85 -8.58 16.57
N TRP A 520 -14.95 -8.70 17.89
CA TRP A 520 -14.50 -7.66 18.81
C TRP A 520 -13.02 -7.28 18.65
N ILE A 521 -12.14 -8.25 18.33
CA ILE A 521 -10.71 -8.00 18.11
C ILE A 521 -10.49 -7.12 16.89
N TRP A 522 -11.12 -7.46 15.76
CA TRP A 522 -11.00 -6.67 14.54
C TRP A 522 -11.58 -5.27 14.73
N ARG A 523 -12.73 -5.15 15.39
CA ARG A 523 -13.29 -3.82 15.73
C ARG A 523 -12.40 -3.01 16.66
N PHE A 524 -11.76 -3.64 17.64
CA PHE A 524 -10.77 -2.97 18.48
C PHE A 524 -9.59 -2.45 17.64
N ILE A 525 -9.08 -3.25 16.70
CA ILE A 525 -8.00 -2.82 15.80
C ILE A 525 -8.47 -1.67 14.90
N GLU A 526 -9.66 -1.77 14.31
CA GLU A 526 -10.24 -0.72 13.47
C GLU A 526 -10.39 0.59 14.24
N PHE A 527 -11.03 0.56 15.41
CA PHE A 527 -11.23 1.76 16.20
C PHE A 527 -9.94 2.32 16.78
N GLN A 528 -8.96 1.51 17.20
CA GLN A 528 -7.79 2.02 17.92
C GLN A 528 -6.59 2.32 17.02
N PHE A 529 -6.40 1.56 15.93
CA PHE A 529 -5.18 1.62 15.12
C PHE A 529 -5.41 2.00 13.65
N MET A 530 -6.59 1.78 13.09
CA MET A 530 -6.86 2.15 11.69
C MET A 530 -7.16 3.65 11.55
N ALA A 531 -6.85 4.18 10.37
CA ALA A 531 -7.05 5.59 10.02
C ALA A 531 -8.53 5.99 9.91
N HIS A 532 -9.39 5.05 9.53
CA HIS A 532 -10.83 5.25 9.36
C HIS A 532 -11.62 4.48 10.42
N PRO A 533 -12.72 5.05 10.95
CA PRO A 533 -13.66 4.26 11.75
C PRO A 533 -14.31 3.17 10.88
N PRO A 534 -14.83 2.08 11.49
CA PRO A 534 -15.52 1.03 10.76
C PRO A 534 -16.67 1.57 9.90
N MET A 535 -16.81 1.03 8.70
CA MET A 535 -17.76 1.57 7.71
C MET A 535 -19.21 1.38 8.15
N TYR A 536 -19.58 0.22 8.69
CA TYR A 536 -20.90 -0.02 9.28
C TYR A 536 -21.27 1.04 10.33
N TRP A 537 -20.29 1.45 11.14
CA TRP A 537 -20.50 2.41 12.22
C TRP A 537 -20.75 3.81 11.66
N ARG A 538 -19.94 4.25 10.68
CA ARG A 538 -20.11 5.55 9.99
C ARG A 538 -21.50 5.66 9.37
N ILE A 539 -21.92 4.64 8.62
CA ILE A 539 -23.25 4.59 7.99
C ILE A 539 -24.37 4.62 9.03
N ARG A 540 -24.25 3.83 10.10
CA ARG A 540 -25.22 3.82 11.21
C ARG A 540 -25.36 5.20 11.84
N THR A 541 -24.25 5.89 12.10
CA THR A 541 -24.29 7.24 12.72
C THR A 541 -24.97 8.28 11.85
N LEU A 542 -24.74 8.26 10.54
CA LEU A 542 -25.43 9.15 9.59
C LEU A 542 -26.93 8.89 9.55
N LYS A 543 -27.37 7.63 9.70
CA LYS A 543 -28.79 7.27 9.76
C LYS A 543 -29.43 7.68 11.10
N GLU A 544 -28.72 7.52 12.22
CA GLU A 544 -29.22 7.82 13.57
C GLU A 544 -29.23 9.32 13.90
N ILE A 545 -28.25 10.08 13.41
CA ILE A 545 -28.04 11.49 13.78
C ILE A 545 -28.19 12.36 12.53
N GLN A 546 -29.35 12.99 12.42
CA GLN A 546 -29.67 13.94 11.34
C GLN A 546 -29.36 15.40 11.69
N ASP A 547 -29.05 15.68 12.95
CA ASP A 547 -28.42 16.95 13.34
C ASP A 547 -26.99 16.90 12.78
N GLY A 548 -26.57 17.89 12.00
CA GLY A 548 -25.24 17.91 11.35
C GLY A 548 -24.05 17.81 12.34
N TRP A 549 -22.85 18.24 11.92
CA TRP A 549 -21.69 18.08 12.78
C TRP A 549 -21.81 18.89 14.10
N GLY A 550 -21.62 18.24 15.26
CA GLY A 550 -21.73 18.88 16.57
C GLY A 550 -21.25 18.05 17.76
N ARG A 551 -21.48 18.54 18.99
CA ARG A 551 -21.03 17.90 20.24
C ARG A 551 -21.61 16.49 20.43
N ARG A 552 -22.84 16.26 19.97
CA ARG A 552 -23.56 14.98 20.08
C ARG A 552 -22.82 13.86 19.36
N ILE A 553 -22.48 14.05 18.08
CA ILE A 553 -21.76 13.04 17.29
C ILE A 553 -20.33 12.86 17.78
N TRP A 554 -19.64 13.94 18.16
CA TRP A 554 -18.29 13.86 18.70
C TRP A 554 -18.24 13.01 19.98
N MET A 555 -19.16 13.25 20.92
CA MET A 555 -19.26 12.44 22.14
C MET A 555 -19.65 11.00 21.85
N LYS A 556 -20.59 10.76 20.93
CA LYS A 556 -20.97 9.40 20.51
C LYS A 556 -19.77 8.65 19.95
N TRP A 557 -18.99 9.25 19.05
CA TRP A 557 -17.77 8.65 18.51
C TRP A 557 -16.77 8.32 19.62
N LEU A 558 -16.53 9.24 20.55
CA LEU A 558 -15.57 9.05 21.63
C LEU A 558 -15.97 7.88 22.54
N ILE A 559 -17.26 7.75 22.86
CA ILE A 559 -17.81 6.62 23.63
C ILE A 559 -17.74 5.33 22.82
N ASP A 560 -18.21 5.34 21.57
CA ASP A 560 -18.31 4.15 20.73
C ASP A 560 -16.93 3.61 20.36
N ARG A 561 -15.90 4.46 20.22
CA ARG A 561 -14.50 4.04 20.01
C ARG A 561 -14.05 3.02 21.06
N PHE A 562 -14.48 3.17 22.32
CA PHE A 562 -14.21 2.18 23.37
C PHE A 562 -15.33 1.13 23.49
N LYS A 563 -16.59 1.57 23.51
CA LYS A 563 -17.74 0.70 23.76
C LYS A 563 -17.91 -0.34 22.66
N GLU A 564 -17.93 0.07 21.39
CA GLU A 564 -18.01 -0.87 20.26
C GLU A 564 -16.82 -1.81 20.26
N SER A 565 -15.62 -1.36 20.58
CA SER A 565 -14.44 -2.23 20.61
C SER A 565 -14.56 -3.43 21.58
N VAL A 566 -15.38 -3.31 22.64
CA VAL A 566 -15.44 -4.31 23.73
C VAL A 566 -16.79 -5.02 23.82
N THR A 567 -17.87 -4.43 23.28
CA THR A 567 -19.18 -5.08 23.29
C THR A 567 -19.19 -6.30 22.38
N LYS A 568 -19.77 -7.41 22.85
CA LYS A 568 -19.97 -8.62 22.01
C LYS A 568 -20.89 -8.33 20.84
#